data_AF-W7ULW4-F1
#
_entry.id   AF-W7ULW4-F1
#
_cell.length_a   1.000
_cell.length_b   1.000
_cell.length_c   1.000
_cell.angle_alpha   90.00
_cell.angle_beta   90.00
_cell.angle_gamma   90.00
#
_symmetry.space_group_name_H-M   'P 1'
#
loop_
_entity.id
_entity.type
_entity.pdbx_description
1 polymer ?
#
loop_
_entity_poly.entity_id
_entity_poly.type
_entity_poly.pdbx_seq_one_letter_code
_entity_poly.pdbx_strand_id
1 'polypeptide(L)'
;MPILKAKRKGYVSMDREFLIRKDLSLKAKGLLAHMMTLPDNWRFTVDGLVHCHKESKTAITAAIKELEQLGYLRRRYPRNEHGRIDHAEYTVCDIPIHEYETLVVDWSDNNAQKGEDL
;
A
#
# COMPACT_ATOMS: atom_id res chain seq x y z
N MET A 1 31.66 -27.28 2.16
CA MET A 1 30.27 -26.80 2.06
C MET A 1 30.29 -25.31 1.74
N PRO A 2 29.60 -24.83 0.69
CA PRO A 2 29.58 -23.40 0.38
C PRO A 2 28.65 -22.65 1.34
N ILE A 3 29.09 -21.47 1.78
CA ILE A 3 28.31 -20.56 2.64
C ILE A 3 27.86 -19.40 1.76
N LEU A 4 26.54 -19.23 1.61
CA LEU A 4 25.95 -18.12 0.86
C LEU A 4 26.15 -16.81 1.66
N LYS A 5 27.05 -15.94 1.19
CA LYS A 5 27.38 -14.68 1.90
C LYS A 5 26.41 -13.52 1.64
N ALA A 6 25.69 -13.52 0.52
CA ALA A 6 24.74 -12.46 0.21
C ALA A 6 23.67 -12.92 -0.80
N LYS A 7 22.41 -12.70 -0.44
CA LYS A 7 21.25 -12.74 -1.35
C LYS A 7 20.71 -11.31 -1.40
N ARG A 8 20.51 -10.73 -2.59
CA ARG A 8 19.85 -9.42 -2.72
C ARG A 8 18.46 -9.55 -2.09
N LYS A 9 18.19 -8.79 -1.01
CA LYS A 9 16.90 -8.81 -0.31
C LYS A 9 15.86 -8.10 -1.17
N GLY A 10 15.16 -8.87 -2.01
CA GLY A 10 13.95 -8.47 -2.72
C GLY A 10 14.07 -7.24 -3.64
N TYR A 11 13.01 -6.98 -4.38
CA TYR A 11 12.72 -5.70 -5.00
C TYR A 11 11.21 -5.50 -4.91
N VAL A 12 10.76 -4.25 -4.84
CA VAL A 12 9.36 -3.92 -4.99
C VAL A 12 9.15 -3.54 -6.45
N SER A 13 8.20 -4.21 -7.10
CA SER A 13 7.70 -3.75 -8.40
C SER A 13 6.65 -2.69 -8.15
N MET A 14 6.75 -1.56 -8.85
CA MET A 14 5.78 -0.46 -8.79
C MET A 14 5.43 -0.04 -10.21
N ASP A 15 4.18 0.36 -10.41
CA ASP A 15 3.73 0.92 -11.67
C ASP A 15 4.51 2.18 -12.09
N ARG A 16 4.83 2.27 -13.39
CA ARG A 16 5.63 3.37 -13.93
C ARG A 16 4.87 4.69 -13.86
N GLU A 17 3.56 4.68 -14.11
CA GLU A 17 2.73 5.89 -14.14
C GLU A 17 2.78 6.60 -12.79
N PHE A 18 2.68 5.83 -11.70
CA PHE A 18 2.86 6.34 -10.34
C PHE A 18 4.17 7.11 -10.15
N LEU A 19 5.28 6.58 -10.67
CA LEU A 19 6.59 7.19 -10.52
C LEU A 19 6.77 8.46 -11.37
N ILE A 20 6.13 8.55 -12.54
CA ILE A 20 6.29 9.69 -13.45
C ILE A 20 5.31 10.84 -13.20
N ARG A 21 4.18 10.58 -12.54
CA ARG A 21 3.15 11.56 -12.18
C ARG A 21 3.71 12.80 -11.47
N LYS A 22 3.35 14.00 -11.93
CA LYS A 22 3.87 15.28 -11.41
C LYS A 22 3.06 15.88 -10.27
N ASP A 23 1.83 15.42 -10.13
CA ASP A 23 0.89 15.77 -9.07
C ASP A 23 1.13 15.01 -7.76
N LEU A 24 2.08 14.07 -7.76
CA LEU A 24 2.59 13.38 -6.58
C LEU A 24 3.94 13.94 -6.14
N SER A 25 4.01 14.34 -4.87
CA SER A 25 5.24 14.73 -4.21
C SER A 25 6.22 13.56 -4.11
N LEU A 26 7.52 13.86 -4.14
CA LEU A 26 8.56 12.85 -3.94
C LEU A 26 8.45 12.18 -2.55
N LYS A 27 7.89 12.88 -1.56
CA LYS A 27 7.63 12.32 -0.23
C LYS A 27 6.54 11.26 -0.28
N ALA A 28 5.42 11.52 -0.95
CA ALA A 28 4.36 10.55 -1.15
C ALA A 28 4.86 9.32 -1.92
N LYS A 29 5.64 9.52 -2.99
CA LYS A 29 6.26 8.43 -3.75
C LYS A 29 7.18 7.56 -2.91
N GLY A 30 8.10 8.18 -2.18
CA GLY A 30 9.02 7.46 -1.31
C GLY A 30 8.31 6.72 -0.18
N LEU A 31 7.27 7.33 0.39
CA LEU A 31 6.49 6.72 1.46
C LEU A 31 5.73 5.49 0.97
N LEU A 32 5.04 5.57 -0.17
CA LEU A 32 4.35 4.42 -0.75
C LEU A 32 5.33 3.29 -1.10
N ALA A 33 6.44 3.63 -1.75
CA ALA A 33 7.50 2.68 -2.08
C ALA A 33 8.00 1.91 -0.85
N HIS A 34 8.20 2.61 0.26
CA HIS A 34 8.59 1.98 1.52
C HIS A 34 7.45 1.13 2.11
N MET A 35 6.21 1.62 2.12
CA MET A 35 5.05 0.86 2.61
C MET A 35 4.88 -0.48 1.87
N MET A 36 5.15 -0.52 0.57
CA MET A 36 5.09 -1.76 -0.23
C MET A 36 6.21 -2.77 0.08
N THR A 37 7.27 -2.37 0.81
CA THR A 37 8.30 -3.30 1.29
C THR A 37 7.93 -4.01 2.58
N LEU A 38 6.90 -3.50 3.28
CA LEU A 38 6.48 -4.02 4.57
C LEU A 38 5.73 -5.35 4.38
N PRO A 39 5.82 -6.29 5.35
CA PRO A 39 5.11 -7.54 5.26
C PRO A 39 3.60 -7.33 5.36
N ASP A 40 2.84 -8.29 4.81
CA ASP A 40 1.39 -8.30 4.93
C ASP A 40 0.95 -8.26 6.41
N ASN A 41 -0.12 -7.54 6.71
CA ASN A 41 -0.65 -7.33 8.07
C ASN A 41 0.27 -6.54 9.03
N TRP A 42 1.23 -5.77 8.51
CA TRP A 42 2.06 -4.91 9.34
C TRP A 42 1.23 -3.84 10.07
N ARG A 43 1.22 -3.90 11.40
CA ARG A 43 0.53 -2.92 12.26
C ARG A 43 1.46 -1.74 12.53
N PHE A 44 1.34 -0.67 11.75
CA PHE A 44 2.10 0.55 11.98
C PHE A 44 1.21 1.71 12.45
N THR A 45 1.83 2.62 13.19
CA THR A 45 1.26 3.93 13.52
C THR A 45 1.96 5.00 12.69
N VAL A 46 1.35 6.19 12.59
CA VAL A 46 2.02 7.36 12.00
C VAL A 46 3.35 7.63 12.74
N ASP A 47 3.37 7.48 14.06
CA ASP A 47 4.59 7.68 14.85
C ASP A 47 5.67 6.63 14.55
N GLY A 48 5.27 5.38 14.28
CA GLY A 48 6.18 4.34 13.81
C GLY A 48 6.80 4.69 12.45
N LEU A 49 6.01 5.20 11.52
CA LEU A 49 6.54 5.68 10.23
C LEU A 49 7.51 6.85 10.41
N VAL A 50 7.20 7.80 11.29
CA VAL A 50 8.09 8.93 11.59
C VAL A 50 9.41 8.44 12.16
N HIS A 51 9.41 7.41 13.01
CA HIS A 51 10.64 6.86 13.56
C HIS A 51 11.53 6.19 12.49
N CYS A 52 10.93 5.62 11.45
CA CYS A 52 11.67 4.99 10.35
C CYS A 52 12.25 5.98 9.33
N HIS A 53 11.83 7.25 9.33
CA HIS A 53 12.21 8.23 8.31
C HIS A 53 12.85 9.47 8.94
N LYS A 54 13.62 10.22 8.15
CA LYS A 54 14.15 11.54 8.56
C LYS A 54 13.10 12.66 8.51
N GLU A 55 11.90 12.34 8.04
CA GLU A 55 10.81 13.27 7.81
C GLU A 55 10.04 13.55 9.10
N SER A 56 9.48 14.77 9.20
CA SER A 56 8.67 15.14 10.36
C SER A 56 7.29 14.47 10.34
N LYS A 57 6.65 14.39 11.51
CA LYS A 57 5.26 13.92 11.63
C LYS A 57 4.30 14.64 10.70
N THR A 58 4.47 15.95 10.54
CA THR A 58 3.66 16.76 9.61
C THR A 58 3.90 16.35 8.17
N ALA A 59 5.16 16.12 7.76
CA ALA A 59 5.50 15.71 6.40
C ALA A 59 4.94 14.32 6.07
N ILE A 60 5.09 13.34 6.97
CA ILE A 60 4.52 12.00 6.81
C ILE A 60 2.99 12.08 6.74
N THR A 61 2.35 12.82 7.65
CA THR A 61 0.88 12.96 7.66
C THR A 61 0.37 13.61 6.37
N ALA A 62 1.08 14.63 5.86
CA ALA A 62 0.75 15.28 4.60
C ALA A 62 0.88 14.32 3.41
N ALA A 63 1.97 13.55 3.35
CA ALA A 63 2.18 12.55 2.30
C ALA A 63 1.10 11.46 2.32
N ILE A 64 0.68 10.98 3.51
CA ILE A 64 -0.42 10.02 3.60
C ILE A 64 -1.74 10.63 3.08
N LYS A 65 -2.06 11.88 3.46
CA LYS A 65 -3.26 12.56 2.97
C LYS A 65 -3.26 12.74 1.46
N GLU A 66 -2.11 13.09 0.89
CA GLU A 66 -1.92 13.21 -0.55
C GLU A 66 -2.19 11.88 -1.27
N LEU A 67 -1.63 10.77 -0.75
CA LEU A 67 -1.89 9.43 -1.28
C LEU A 67 -3.36 9.03 -1.18
N GLU A 68 -4.05 9.42 -0.11
CA GLU A 68 -5.50 9.17 0.06
C GLU A 68 -6.34 9.94 -0.95
N GLN A 69 -6.03 11.22 -1.16
CA GLN A 69 -6.75 12.08 -2.10
C GLN A 69 -6.65 11.58 -3.54
N LEU A 70 -5.48 11.03 -3.90
CA LEU A 70 -5.22 10.48 -5.22
C LEU A 70 -5.61 8.99 -5.34
N GLY A 71 -6.13 8.38 -4.27
CA GLY A 71 -6.66 7.03 -4.29
C GLY A 71 -5.63 5.90 -4.20
N TYR A 72 -4.35 6.21 -3.93
CA TYR A 72 -3.28 5.21 -3.76
C TYR A 72 -3.25 4.58 -2.36
N LEU A 73 -3.92 5.24 -1.41
CA LEU A 73 -4.04 4.78 -0.02
C LEU A 73 -5.48 4.89 0.45
N ARG A 74 -5.96 3.89 1.19
CA ARG A 74 -7.28 3.91 1.83
C ARG A 74 -7.14 3.53 3.29
N ARG A 75 -7.68 4.35 4.19
CA ARG A 75 -7.78 4.03 5.62
C ARG A 75 -9.16 3.51 5.98
N ARG A 76 -9.20 2.44 6.77
CA ARG A 76 -10.41 1.94 7.42
C ARG A 76 -10.20 1.86 8.93
N TYR A 77 -11.28 2.05 9.66
CA TYR A 77 -11.32 1.96 11.12
C TYR A 77 -12.40 0.94 11.50
N PRO A 78 -12.11 -0.36 11.40
CA PRO A 78 -13.04 -1.39 11.84
C PRO A 78 -13.48 -1.14 13.29
N ARG A 79 -14.78 -1.28 13.52
CA ARG A 79 -15.36 -1.22 14.86
C ARG A 79 -15.49 -2.63 15.40
N ASN A 80 -15.14 -2.80 16.67
CA ASN A 80 -15.39 -4.04 17.38
C ASN A 80 -16.89 -4.19 17.71
N GLU A 81 -17.26 -5.35 18.25
CA GLU A 81 -18.62 -5.69 18.68
C GLU A 81 -19.19 -4.71 19.73
N HIS A 82 -18.32 -3.98 20.43
CA HIS A 82 -18.68 -2.95 21.40
C HIS A 82 -18.74 -1.53 20.81
N GLY A 83 -18.65 -1.39 19.48
CA GLY A 83 -18.74 -0.11 18.77
C GLY A 83 -17.49 0.78 18.87
N ARG A 84 -16.41 0.31 19.49
CA ARG A 84 -15.13 1.03 19.61
C ARG A 84 -14.25 0.74 18.40
N ILE A 85 -13.42 1.72 18.01
CA ILE A 85 -12.40 1.53 16.99
C ILE A 85 -11.34 0.58 17.56
N ASP A 86 -11.10 -0.54 16.87
CA ASP A 86 -10.13 -1.54 17.31
C ASP A 86 -8.72 -1.19 16.82
N HIS A 87 -8.59 -0.94 15.51
CA HIS A 87 -7.32 -0.56 14.89
C HIS A 87 -7.55 0.23 13.59
N ALA A 88 -6.45 0.76 13.03
CA ALA A 88 -6.46 1.38 11.71
C ALA A 88 -5.91 0.38 10.69
N GLU A 89 -6.66 0.18 9.60
CA GLU A 89 -6.27 -0.64 8.47
C GLU A 89 -5.90 0.27 7.30
N TYR A 90 -4.76 -0.02 6.67
CA TYR A 90 -4.26 0.72 5.52
C TYR A 90 -4.20 -0.22 4.31
N THR A 91 -4.98 0.11 3.28
CA THR A 91 -4.83 -0.49 1.94
C THR A 91 -3.94 0.44 1.13
N VAL A 92 -2.87 -0.11 0.53
CA VAL A 92 -1.93 0.62 -0.31
C VAL A 92 -1.76 -0.09 -1.64
N CYS A 93 -1.78 0.66 -2.73
CA CYS A 93 -1.56 0.15 -4.09
C CYS A 93 -0.72 1.15 -4.88
N ASP A 94 0.09 0.64 -5.80
CA ASP A 94 0.87 1.43 -6.77
C ASP A 94 0.04 1.94 -7.95
N ILE A 95 -1.16 1.41 -8.12
CA ILE A 95 -2.24 1.96 -8.96
C ILE A 95 -3.38 2.48 -8.08
N PRO A 96 -4.24 3.41 -8.54
CA PRO A 96 -5.40 3.86 -7.78
C PRO A 96 -6.27 2.67 -7.37
N ILE A 97 -6.68 2.61 -6.10
CA ILE A 97 -7.36 1.44 -5.52
C ILE A 97 -8.68 1.13 -6.24
N HIS A 98 -9.38 2.14 -6.77
CA HIS A 98 -10.60 1.87 -7.55
C HIS A 98 -10.29 1.12 -8.86
N GLU A 99 -9.16 1.41 -9.51
CA GLU A 99 -8.72 0.68 -10.71
C GLU A 99 -8.31 -0.73 -10.34
N TYR A 100 -7.58 -0.89 -9.23
CA TYR A 100 -7.25 -2.21 -8.69
C TYR A 100 -8.52 -3.04 -8.41
N GLU A 101 -9.51 -2.44 -7.75
CA GLU A 101 -10.79 -3.09 -7.45
C GLU A 101 -11.53 -3.50 -8.73
N THR A 102 -11.59 -2.64 -9.76
CA THR A 102 -12.15 -3.00 -11.07
C THR A 102 -11.41 -4.19 -11.69
N LEU A 103 -10.08 -4.16 -11.72
CA LEU A 103 -9.26 -5.23 -12.29
C LEU A 103 -9.46 -6.57 -11.58
N VAL A 104 -9.61 -6.56 -10.25
CA VAL A 104 -9.82 -7.78 -9.45
C VAL A 104 -11.24 -8.34 -9.63
N VAL A 105 -12.25 -7.48 -9.71
CA VAL A 105 -13.64 -7.90 -9.97
C VAL A 105 -13.74 -8.55 -11.35
N ASP A 106 -13.21 -7.89 -12.38
CA ASP A 106 -13.21 -8.42 -13.75
C ASP A 106 -12.49 -9.77 -13.84
N TRP A 107 -11.39 -9.96 -13.13
CA TRP A 107 -10.66 -11.24 -13.11
C TRP A 107 -11.45 -12.36 -12.41
N SER A 108 -12.22 -12.01 -11.38
CA SER A 108 -13.05 -12.96 -10.62
C SER A 108 -14.26 -13.40 -11.43
N ASP A 109 -14.93 -12.46 -12.10
CA ASP A 109 -16.09 -12.74 -12.95
C ASP A 109 -15.68 -13.58 -14.16
N ASN A 110 -14.60 -13.19 -14.86
CA ASN A 110 -14.12 -13.92 -16.04
C ASN A 110 -13.63 -15.34 -15.73
N ASN A 111 -13.15 -15.62 -14.51
CA ASN A 111 -12.76 -16.97 -14.09
C ASN A 111 -13.93 -17.80 -13.53
N ALA A 112 -14.99 -17.16 -13.03
CA ALA A 112 -16.21 -17.86 -12.63
C ALA A 112 -16.94 -18.47 -13.84
N GLN A 113 -16.97 -17.78 -15.00
CA GLN A 113 -17.53 -18.36 -16.24
C GLN A 113 -16.66 -19.44 -16.89
N LYS A 114 -15.37 -19.52 -16.57
CA LYS A 114 -14.44 -20.47 -17.20
C LYS A 114 -14.32 -21.81 -16.48
N GLY A 115 -14.97 -21.94 -15.31
CA GLY A 115 -14.96 -23.14 -14.47
C GLY A 115 -16.13 -24.11 -14.68
N GLU A 116 -17.10 -23.79 -15.54
CA GLU A 116 -18.27 -24.66 -15.82
C GLU A 116 -18.17 -25.45 -17.15
N ASP A 117 -17.12 -25.22 -17.96
CA ASP A 117 -16.92 -25.87 -19.27
C ASP A 117 -15.84 -26.99 -19.27
N LEU A 118 -15.55 -27.61 -18.12
CA LEU A 118 -14.65 -28.77 -18.01
C LEU A 118 -15.29 -29.94 -17.25
#